data_AF-G9KIG1-F1
#
_entry.id   AF-G9KIG1-F1
#
_cell.length_a   1.000
_cell.length_b   1.000
_cell.length_c   1.000
_cell.angle_alpha   90.00
_cell.angle_beta   90.00
_cell.angle_gamma   90.00
#
_symmetry.space_group_name_H-M   'P 1'
#
loop_
_entity.id
_entity.type
_entity.pdbx_description
1 polymer ?
#
loop_
_entity_poly.entity_id
_entity_poly.type
_entity_poly.pdbx_seq_one_letter_code
_entity_poly.pdbx_strand_id
1 'polypeptide(L)' 'SKHVLTEDIVHREVTPDQKLLSRRLLTKTNRMPRWAERLFPANVAHSVYILEDSIVDPQNQTMTTFTWNINHARMM' A
#
# COMPACT_ATOMS: atom_id res chain seq x y z
N SER A 1 4.43 13.90 -3.42
CA SER A 1 3.78 12.97 -2.47
C SER A 1 4.27 13.24 -1.05
N LYS A 2 3.69 14.20 -0.31
CA LYS A 2 4.15 14.55 1.06
C LYS A 2 3.57 13.66 2.17
N HIS A 3 2.55 12.86 1.83
CA HIS A 3 1.85 11.99 2.78
C HIS A 3 2.43 10.58 2.82
N VAL A 4 3.30 10.22 1.88
CA VAL A 4 4.08 8.97 1.91
C VAL A 4 5.34 9.24 2.71
N LEU A 5 5.50 8.51 3.80
CA LEU A 5 6.61 8.62 4.74
C LEU A 5 7.75 7.67 4.37
N THR A 6 7.41 6.44 3.97
CA THR A 6 8.37 5.41 3.55
C THR A 6 7.85 4.62 2.36
N GLU A 7 8.78 4.02 1.64
CA GLU A 7 8.53 3.18 0.48
C GLU A 7 9.61 2.10 0.41
N ASP A 8 9.21 0.84 0.46
CA ASP A 8 10.12 -0.30 0.49
C ASP A 8 9.62 -1.40 -0.44
N ILE A 9 10.54 -2.14 -1.06
CA ILE A 9 10.21 -3.35 -1.82
C ILE A 9 10.41 -4.55 -0.91
N VAL A 10 9.32 -5.25 -0.60
CA VAL A 10 9.35 -6.40 0.32
C VAL A 10 9.41 -7.74 -0.41
N HIS A 11 9.03 -7.76 -1.70
CA HIS A 11 9.17 -8.93 -2.56
C HIS A 11 9.30 -8.49 -4.03
N ARG A 12 10.16 -9.20 -4.78
CA ARG A 12 10.31 -9.03 -6.23
C ARG A 12 10.82 -10.32 -6.86
N GLU A 13 10.19 -10.72 -7.96
CA GLU A 13 10.64 -11.85 -8.76
C GLU A 13 10.27 -11.66 -10.23
N VAL A 14 11.00 -12.36 -11.11
CA VAL A 14 10.64 -12.50 -12.53
C VAL A 14 10.12 -13.90 -12.74
N THR A 15 8.91 -14.02 -13.27
CA THR A 15 8.25 -15.31 -13.49
C THR A 15 8.79 -16.00 -14.75
N PRO A 16 8.58 -17.32 -14.90
CA PRO A 16 8.97 -18.05 -16.11
C PRO A 16 8.37 -17.47 -17.40
N ASP A 17 7.17 -16.88 -17.32
CA ASP A 17 6.49 -16.19 -18.44
C ASP A 17 6.92 -14.72 -18.61
N GLN A 18 8.08 -14.32 -18.05
CA GLN A 18 8.72 -13.02 -18.25
C GLN A 18 7.91 -11.82 -17.71
N LYS A 19 7.14 -12.02 -16.65
CA LYS A 19 6.46 -10.93 -15.92
C LYS A 19 7.24 -10.56 -14.67
N LEU A 20 7.30 -9.28 -14.36
CA LEU A 20 7.88 -8.78 -13.11
C LEU A 20 6.77 -8.66 -12.06
N LEU A 21 6.86 -9.48 -11.02
CA LEU A 21 6.04 -9.35 -9.83
C LEU A 21 6.77 -8.48 -8.82
N SER A 22 6.08 -7.52 -8.21
CA SER A 22 6.64 -6.70 -7.15
C SER A 22 5.59 -6.39 -6.10
N ARG A 23 5.97 -6.51 -4.82
CA ARG A 23 5.21 -6.05 -3.67
C ARG A 23 5.96 -4.91 -3.00
N ARG A 24 5.32 -3.76 -2.90
CA ARG A 24 5.82 -2.57 -2.21
C ARG A 24 5.03 -2.34 -0.93
N LEU A 25 5.73 -1.97 0.14
CA LEU A 25 5.15 -1.50 1.38
C LEU A 25 5.32 0.02 1.45
N LEU A 26 4.22 0.74 1.63
CA LEU A 26 4.22 2.19 1.81
C LEU A 26 3.66 2.54 3.18
N THR A 27 4.34 3.44 3.88
CA THR A 27 3.79 4.06 5.09
C THR A 27 3.23 5.43 4.75
N LYS A 28 1.97 5.72 5.11
CA LYS A 28 1.32 7.01 4.91
C LYS A 28 0.91 7.67 6.22
N THR A 29 0.91 9.01 6.23
CA THR A 29 0.35 9.79 7.34
C THR A 29 -1.12 9.45 7.52
N ASN A 30 -1.55 9.22 8.75
CA ASN A 30 -2.95 9.03 9.09
C ASN A 30 -3.58 10.36 9.52
N ARG A 31 -4.30 11.02 8.60
CA ARG A 31 -5.05 12.24 8.90
C ARG A 31 -6.54 11.93 8.88
N MET A 32 -7.09 11.68 10.05
CA MET A 32 -8.53 11.46 10.21
C MET A 32 -9.27 12.79 10.44
N PRO A 33 -10.55 12.87 10.08
CA PRO A 33 -11.41 13.94 10.56
C PRO A 33 -11.50 13.92 12.09
N ARG A 34 -11.55 15.10 12.74
CA ARG A 34 -11.64 15.23 14.21
C ARG A 34 -12.78 14.42 14.85
N TRP A 35 -13.91 14.27 14.14
CA TRP A 35 -15.03 13.48 14.64
C TRP A 35 -14.67 11.98 14.74
N ALA A 36 -13.89 11.47 13.78
CA ALA A 36 -13.44 10.08 13.74
C ALA A 36 -12.33 9.82 14.78
N GLU A 37 -11.44 10.79 15.00
CA GLU A 37 -10.44 10.73 16.08
C GLU A 37 -11.09 10.51 17.46
N ARG A 38 -12.24 11.14 17.70
CA ARG A 38 -13.01 10.98 18.94
C ARG A 38 -13.64 9.59 19.09
N LEU A 39 -14.04 8.96 17.98
CA LEU A 39 -14.66 7.63 17.98
C LEU A 39 -13.62 6.50 17.94
N PHE A 40 -12.43 6.76 17.39
CA PHE A 40 -11.36 5.79 17.21
C PHE A 40 -10.01 6.29 17.76
N PRO A 41 -9.91 6.61 19.06
CA PRO A 41 -8.73 7.25 19.65
C PRO A 41 -7.47 6.37 19.54
N ALA A 42 -7.61 5.04 19.60
CA ALA A 42 -6.50 4.10 19.45
C ALA A 42 -5.86 4.15 18.05
N ASN A 43 -6.61 4.58 17.04
CA ASN A 43 -6.17 4.55 15.65
C ASN A 43 -5.47 5.85 15.22
N VAL A 44 -5.59 6.93 15.99
CA VAL A 44 -4.97 8.23 15.67
C VAL A 44 -3.45 8.19 15.74
N ALA A 45 -2.90 7.35 16.62
CA ALA A 45 -1.45 7.25 16.85
C ALA A 45 -0.71 6.42 15.78
N HIS A 46 -1.42 5.70 14.91
CA HIS A 46 -0.82 4.77 13.96
C HIS A 46 -0.83 5.33 12.53
N SER A 47 0.32 5.26 11.85
CA SER A 47 0.42 5.49 10.41
C SER A 47 -0.33 4.41 9.63
N VAL A 48 -0.76 4.74 8.40
CA VAL A 48 -1.42 3.76 7.52
C VAL A 48 -0.35 2.98 6.76
N TYR A 49 -0.42 1.65 6.82
CA TYR A 49 0.43 0.76 6.05
C TYR A 49 -0.33 0.24 4.84
N ILE A 50 0.28 0.36 3.68
CA ILE A 50 -0.31 0.02 2.39
C ILE A 50 0.59 -0.97 1.68
N LEU A 51 0.02 -2.07 1.22
CA LEU A 51 0.66 -2.95 0.25
C LEU A 51 0.21 -2.57 -1.15
N GLU A 52 1.17 -2.54 -2.05
CA GLU A 52 0.95 -2.44 -3.49
C GLU A 52 1.57 -3.67 -4.14
N ASP A 53 0.72 -4.51 -4.73
CA ASP A 53 1.12 -5.58 -5.63
C ASP A 53 1.09 -5.08 -7.07
N SER A 54 2.07 -5.48 -7.85
CA SER A 54 2.18 -5.08 -9.26
C SER A 54 2.66 -6.25 -10.11
N ILE A 55 2.08 -6.32 -11.31
CA ILE A 55 2.47 -7.22 -12.39
C ILE A 55 2.81 -6.36 -13.59
N VAL A 56 4.07 -6.41 -14.03
CA VAL A 56 4.51 -5.78 -15.28
C VAL A 56 4.70 -6.87 -16.33
N ASP A 57 3.98 -6.75 -17.44
CA ASP A 57 4.07 -7.62 -18.61
C ASP A 57 4.60 -6.81 -19.81
N PRO A 58 5.91 -6.91 -20.11
CA PRO A 58 6.51 -6.17 -21.22
C PRO A 58 6.02 -6.63 -22.59
N GLN A 59 5.60 -7.89 -22.75
CA GLN A 59 5.16 -8.46 -24.03
C GLN A 59 3.81 -7.90 -24.44
N ASN A 60 2.87 -7.87 -23.49
CA ASN A 60 1.54 -7.31 -23.69
C ASN A 60 1.49 -5.79 -23.44
N GLN A 61 2.60 -5.18 -23.02
CA GLN A 61 2.71 -3.76 -22.66
C GLN A 61 1.70 -3.33 -21.59
N THR A 62 1.45 -4.21 -20.62
CA THR A 62 0.50 -3.94 -19.54
C THR A 62 1.19 -3.88 -18.18
N MET A 63 0.65 -3.04 -17.30
CA MET A 63 1.02 -3.01 -15.89
C MET A 63 -0.28 -3.02 -15.09
N THR A 64 -0.47 -4.06 -14.28
CA THR A 64 -1.62 -4.19 -13.38
C THR A 64 -1.15 -3.95 -11.96
N THR A 65 -1.81 -3.06 -11.23
CA THR A 65 -1.53 -2.80 -9.82
C THR A 65 -2.77 -3.05 -8.97
N PHE A 66 -2.54 -3.57 -7.76
CA PHE A 66 -3.55 -3.74 -6.74
C PHE A 66 -3.02 -3.19 -5.43
N THR A 67 -3.79 -2.31 -4.77
CA THR A 67 -3.31 -1.57 -3.61
C THR A 67 -4.36 -1.62 -2.50
N TRP A 68 -3.93 -1.97 -1.29
CA TRP A 68 -4.83 -2.05 -0.13
C TRP A 68 -4.10 -1.71 1.17
N ASN A 69 -4.85 -1.24 2.16
CA ASN A 69 -4.36 -1.04 3.52
C ASN A 69 -4.29 -2.38 4.27
N ILE A 70 -3.19 -2.63 4.99
CA ILE A 70 -3.05 -3.83 5.83
C ILE A 70 -3.36 -3.58 7.30
N ASN A 71 -3.44 -2.31 7.71
CA ASN A 71 -3.98 -1.90 9.00
C ASN A 71 -5.20 -0.98 8.79
N HIS A 72 -5.93 -0.69 9.88
CA HIS A 72 -7.22 0.01 9.83
C HIS A 72 -8.34 -0.72 9.05
N ALA A 73 -8.15 -1.98 8.64
CA ALA A 73 -9.11 -2.79 7.86
C ALA A 73 -10.48 -3.03 8.53
N ARG A 74 -10.58 -2.85 9.86
CA ARG A 74 -11.87 -2.91 10.58
C ARG A 74 -12.67 -1.61 10.51
N MET A 75 -12.02 -0.53 10.10
CA MET A 75 -12.63 0.78 9.93
C MET A 75 -13.05 1.00 8.48
N MET A 76 -12.23 0.53 7.53
CA MET A 76 -12.43 0.62 6.09
C MET A 76 -11.66 -0.46 5.36
#